data_AF-A0A5B9D2K9-F1
#
_entry.id   AF-A0A5B9D2K9-F1
#
_cell.length_a   1.000
_cell.length_b   1.000
_cell.length_c   1.000
_cell.angle_alpha   90.00
_cell.angle_beta   90.00
_cell.angle_gamma   90.00
#
_symmetry.space_group_name_H-M   'P 1'
#
loop_
_entity.id
_entity.type
_entity.pdbx_description
1 polymer ?
#
loop_
_entity_poly.entity_id
_entity_poly.type
_entity_poly.pdbx_seq_one_letter_code
_entity_poly.pdbx_strand_id
1 'polypeptide(L)'
;MQKNIPSRSKKKIFLAVPETCYQTLPLFSIPDITLYFYRIKPTYQCNMETERKVVLYAPSFFSLWALHYAVKNPSLFSSIFCYGKQWTSPLALMWLKLRLQNDRRLMGSDVPSPMIMKALRQHVATNNDSALPIGAWLHFVKNYKMNYKNLSIPLFWLDDYKNKINLQQAILKLQDEI
;
A
#
# COMPACT_ATOMS: atom_id res chain seq x y z
N MET A 1 45.09 -11.99 19.10
CA MET A 1 43.78 -11.39 19.43
C MET A 1 43.11 -10.91 18.16
N GLN A 2 42.24 -11.73 17.56
CA GLN A 2 41.44 -11.31 16.40
C GLN A 2 40.27 -10.45 16.90
N LYS A 3 40.15 -9.22 16.39
CA LYS A 3 39.01 -8.34 16.65
C LYS A 3 37.80 -8.92 15.93
N ASN A 4 36.88 -9.53 16.68
CA ASN A 4 35.54 -9.86 16.18
C ASN A 4 34.83 -8.54 15.88
N ILE A 5 34.76 -8.19 14.60
CA ILE A 5 33.84 -7.17 14.11
C ILE A 5 32.44 -7.71 14.45
N PRO A 6 31.63 -7.03 15.28
CA PRO A 6 30.27 -7.50 15.53
C PRO A 6 29.54 -7.42 14.19
N SER A 7 29.19 -8.58 13.63
CA SER A 7 28.29 -8.64 12.49
C SER A 7 27.00 -7.97 12.95
N ARG A 8 26.70 -6.76 12.45
CA ARG A 8 25.39 -6.13 12.67
C ARG A 8 24.35 -7.17 12.27
N SER A 9 23.62 -7.70 13.24
CA SER A 9 22.49 -8.58 12.98
C SER A 9 21.55 -7.81 12.05
N LYS A 10 21.28 -8.34 10.85
CA LYS A 10 20.36 -7.68 9.92
C LYS A 10 19.02 -7.47 10.61
N LYS A 11 18.54 -6.23 10.64
CA LYS A 11 17.26 -5.89 11.27
C LYS A 11 16.13 -6.51 10.45
N LYS A 12 15.20 -7.20 11.13
CA LYS A 12 14.00 -7.75 10.49
C LYS A 12 13.06 -6.61 10.06
N ILE A 13 12.65 -6.63 8.80
CA ILE A 13 11.67 -5.70 8.24
C ILE A 13 10.29 -6.36 8.33
N PHE A 14 9.30 -5.65 8.84
CA PHE A 14 7.92 -6.12 8.87
C PHE A 14 7.16 -5.48 7.72
N LEU A 15 6.54 -6.29 6.87
CA LEU A 15 5.85 -5.84 5.67
C LEU A 15 4.39 -6.30 5.71
N ALA A 16 3.46 -5.35 5.77
CA ALA A 16 2.04 -5.59 5.67
C ALA A 16 1.62 -5.62 4.21
N VAL A 17 1.17 -6.77 3.75
CA VAL A 17 0.71 -7.01 2.37
C VAL A 17 -0.78 -7.36 2.37
N PRO A 18 -1.52 -7.07 1.29
CA PRO A 18 -2.86 -7.60 1.14
C PRO A 18 -2.82 -9.13 1.29
N GLU A 19 -3.72 -9.70 2.09
CA GLU A 19 -3.91 -11.16 2.27
C GLU A 19 -3.98 -11.91 0.95
N THR A 20 -4.47 -11.21 -0.05
CA THR A 20 -4.77 -11.74 -1.36
C THR A 20 -3.68 -11.47 -2.40
N CYS A 21 -2.57 -10.82 -2.02
CA CYS A 21 -1.43 -10.65 -2.92
C CYS A 21 -0.73 -11.98 -3.16
N TYR A 22 -0.49 -12.32 -4.42
CA TYR A 22 0.29 -13.50 -4.77
C TYR A 22 1.75 -13.36 -4.34
N GLN A 23 2.33 -14.45 -3.83
CA GLN A 23 3.71 -14.54 -3.32
C GLN A 23 4.83 -14.32 -4.37
N THR A 24 4.54 -13.80 -5.55
CA THR A 24 5.46 -13.79 -6.70
C THR A 24 6.34 -12.54 -6.81
N LEU A 25 6.18 -11.54 -5.93
CA LEU A 25 7.06 -10.37 -5.96
C LEU A 25 8.43 -10.71 -5.36
N PRO A 26 9.54 -10.42 -6.05
CA PRO A 26 10.90 -10.64 -5.51
C PRO A 26 11.11 -10.00 -4.14
N LEU A 27 10.37 -8.92 -3.86
CA LEU A 27 10.32 -8.25 -2.56
C LEU A 27 9.99 -9.21 -1.42
N PHE A 28 9.03 -10.14 -1.60
CA PHE A 28 8.58 -11.03 -0.53
C PHE A 28 9.55 -12.17 -0.25
N SER A 29 10.48 -12.43 -1.18
CA SER A 29 11.50 -13.49 -1.08
C SER A 29 12.80 -13.01 -0.44
N ILE A 30 12.87 -11.75 -0.01
CA ILE A 30 14.10 -11.18 0.56
C ILE A 30 14.31 -11.70 1.99
N PRO A 31 15.49 -12.24 2.31
CA PRO A 31 15.80 -12.66 3.67
C PRO A 31 15.67 -11.45 4.61
N ASP A 32 15.16 -11.69 5.82
CA ASP A 32 14.88 -10.68 6.86
C ASP A 32 13.54 -9.93 6.73
N ILE A 33 12.66 -10.29 5.79
CA ILE A 33 11.28 -9.77 5.74
C ILE A 33 10.31 -10.73 6.46
N THR A 34 9.55 -10.19 7.42
CA THR A 34 8.40 -10.86 8.05
C THR A 34 7.12 -10.28 7.46
N LEU A 35 6.24 -11.15 6.94
CA LEU A 35 5.01 -10.74 6.27
C LEU A 35 3.83 -10.73 7.25
N TYR A 36 3.09 -9.62 7.27
CA TYR A 36 1.76 -9.52 7.86
C TYR A 36 0.74 -9.39 6.75
N PHE A 37 -0.41 -10.05 6.89
CA PHE A 37 -1.47 -10.01 5.91
C PHE A 37 -2.61 -9.11 6.41
N TYR A 38 -3.06 -8.19 5.56
CA TYR A 38 -4.22 -7.34 5.85
C TYR A 38 -5.32 -7.52 4.81
N ARG A 39 -6.56 -7.31 5.22
CA ARG A 39 -7.71 -7.28 4.32
C ARG A 39 -8.47 -5.96 4.48
N ILE A 40 -8.79 -5.35 3.36
CA ILE A 40 -9.59 -4.12 3.35
C ILE A 40 -11.06 -4.51 3.40
N LYS A 41 -11.65 -4.46 4.59
CA LYS A 41 -13.10 -4.54 4.79
C LYS A 41 -13.65 -3.14 5.15
N PRO A 42 -14.98 -2.92 5.21
CA PRO A 42 -15.55 -1.65 5.71
C PRO A 42 -14.98 -1.23 7.07
N THR A 43 -14.63 -2.21 7.90
CA THR A 43 -13.81 -2.07 9.10
C THR A 43 -12.46 -2.76 8.88
N TYR A 44 -11.36 -2.01 8.95
CA TYR A 44 -10.04 -2.60 8.78
C TYR A 44 -9.71 -3.53 9.95
N GLN A 45 -9.28 -4.74 9.64
CA GLN A 45 -8.70 -5.67 10.60
C GLN A 45 -7.29 -5.97 10.12
N CYS A 46 -6.31 -5.48 10.86
CA CYS A 46 -4.97 -6.04 10.80
C CYS A 46 -4.57 -6.44 12.20
N ASN A 47 -4.35 -7.73 12.37
CA ASN A 47 -3.81 -8.29 13.60
C ASN A 47 -2.30 -8.05 13.56
N MET A 48 -1.88 -6.80 13.77
CA MET A 48 -0.47 -6.50 14.00
C MET A 48 -0.21 -6.45 15.48
N GLU A 49 0.74 -7.24 15.95
CA GLU A 49 1.30 -7.07 17.29
C GLU A 49 2.05 -5.73 17.32
N THR A 50 1.64 -4.86 18.23
CA THR A 50 1.96 -3.43 18.33
C THR A 50 3.41 -3.08 18.65
N GLU A 51 4.32 -4.05 18.69
CA GLU A 51 5.69 -3.82 19.17
C GLU A 51 6.63 -3.22 18.11
N ARG A 52 6.31 -3.32 16.81
CA ARG A 52 7.21 -2.83 15.74
C ARG A 52 6.43 -2.18 14.60
N LYS A 53 6.94 -1.04 14.13
CA LYS A 53 6.35 -0.30 13.01
C LYS A 53 6.46 -1.11 11.72
N VAL A 54 5.34 -1.23 11.00
CA VAL A 54 5.23 -2.07 9.81
C VAL A 54 5.25 -1.23 8.54
N VAL A 55 5.85 -1.75 7.47
CA VAL A 55 5.83 -1.14 6.14
C VAL A 55 4.53 -1.54 5.44
N LEU A 56 3.72 -0.56 5.00
CA LEU A 56 2.45 -0.86 4.33
C LEU A 56 2.65 -1.01 2.82
N TYR A 57 2.51 -2.24 2.31
CA TYR A 57 2.50 -2.52 0.88
C TYR A 57 1.11 -2.23 0.27
N ALA A 58 1.06 -1.36 -0.74
CA ALA A 58 -0.18 -0.86 -1.33
C ALA A 58 -0.10 -0.77 -2.87
N PRO A 59 -0.42 -1.86 -3.60
CA PRO A 59 -0.33 -1.85 -5.06
C PRO A 59 -1.50 -1.08 -5.72
N SER A 60 -1.24 -0.42 -6.84
CA SER A 60 -2.25 0.21 -7.71
C SER A 60 -3.19 1.14 -6.93
N PHE A 61 -4.51 0.96 -7.05
CA PHE A 61 -5.52 1.78 -6.37
C PHE A 61 -5.45 1.71 -4.83
N PHE A 62 -4.87 0.65 -4.25
CA PHE A 62 -4.72 0.58 -2.79
C PHE A 62 -3.85 1.71 -2.24
N SER A 63 -2.97 2.32 -3.04
CA SER A 63 -2.20 3.50 -2.64
C SER A 63 -3.09 4.65 -2.11
N LEU A 64 -4.27 4.86 -2.70
CA LEU A 64 -5.22 5.91 -2.27
C LEU A 64 -5.81 5.62 -0.90
N TRP A 65 -6.17 4.36 -0.67
CA TRP A 65 -6.66 3.89 0.63
C TRP A 65 -5.53 3.91 1.67
N ALA A 66 -4.35 3.40 1.33
CA ALA A 66 -3.19 3.29 2.22
C ALA A 66 -2.78 4.66 2.75
N LEU A 67 -2.76 5.66 1.86
CA LEU A 67 -2.48 7.05 2.24
C LEU A 67 -3.51 7.58 3.24
N HIS A 68 -4.80 7.41 2.94
CA HIS A 68 -5.88 7.81 3.85
C HIS A 68 -5.79 7.09 5.21
N TYR A 69 -5.48 5.81 5.20
CA TYR A 69 -5.42 4.98 6.40
C TYR A 69 -4.21 5.31 7.27
N ALA A 70 -3.04 5.53 6.67
CA ALA A 70 -1.82 5.91 7.38
C ALA A 70 -1.94 7.29 8.03
N VAL A 71 -2.60 8.26 7.38
CA VAL A 71 -2.87 9.58 7.97
C VAL A 71 -3.77 9.47 9.20
N LYS A 72 -4.77 8.56 9.17
CA LYS A 72 -5.64 8.31 10.32
C LYS A 72 -4.95 7.55 11.45
N ASN A 73 -3.89 6.80 11.14
CA ASN A 73 -3.21 5.91 12.08
C ASN A 73 -1.68 6.06 11.96
N PRO A 74 -1.12 7.22 12.30
CA PRO A 74 0.28 7.55 12.03
C PRO A 74 1.28 6.70 12.81
N SER A 75 0.85 6.03 13.88
CA SER A 75 1.69 5.15 14.70
C SER A 75 1.80 3.72 14.17
N LEU A 76 0.89 3.28 13.28
CA LEU A 76 0.84 1.88 12.84
C LEU A 76 1.94 1.54 11.84
N PHE A 77 2.31 2.50 10.99
CA PHE A 77 3.22 2.26 9.87
C PHE A 77 4.48 3.08 9.97
N SER A 78 5.62 2.48 9.59
CA SER A 78 6.88 3.22 9.41
C SER A 78 6.93 3.92 8.07
N SER A 79 6.33 3.32 7.04
CA SER A 79 6.35 3.83 5.67
C SER A 79 5.26 3.19 4.82
N ILE A 80 5.00 3.78 3.65
CA ILE A 80 4.11 3.23 2.63
C ILE A 80 4.93 2.84 1.41
N PHE A 81 4.66 1.66 0.89
CA PHE A 81 5.30 1.12 -0.31
C PHE A 81 4.26 0.87 -1.40
N CYS A 82 4.20 1.77 -2.37
CA CYS A 82 3.29 1.70 -3.50
C CYS A 82 3.94 0.95 -4.67
N TYR A 83 3.18 0.11 -5.37
CA TYR A 83 3.67 -0.63 -6.54
C TYR A 83 2.73 -0.50 -7.74
N GLY A 84 3.32 -0.35 -8.93
CA GLY A 84 2.62 -0.31 -10.21
C GLY A 84 2.32 1.11 -10.69
N LYS A 85 1.32 1.25 -11.57
CA LYS A 85 1.02 2.52 -12.23
C LYS A 85 0.66 3.63 -11.23
N GLN A 86 1.35 4.76 -11.35
CA GLN A 86 1.09 5.94 -10.52
C GLN A 86 -0.25 6.61 -10.84
N TRP A 87 -1.27 6.27 -10.05
CA TRP A 87 -2.61 6.88 -10.12
C TRP A 87 -2.71 8.25 -9.43
N THR A 88 -1.56 8.85 -9.10
CA THR A 88 -1.49 10.07 -8.29
C THR A 88 -1.20 11.33 -9.10
N SER A 89 -0.99 11.22 -10.41
CA SER A 89 -0.87 12.41 -11.26
C SER A 89 -2.20 13.17 -11.32
N PRO A 90 -2.20 14.50 -11.48
CA PRO A 90 -3.44 15.29 -11.52
C PRO A 90 -4.45 14.77 -12.57
N LEU A 91 -3.95 14.38 -13.75
CA LEU A 91 -4.78 13.84 -14.82
C LEU A 91 -5.32 12.45 -14.48
N ALA A 92 -4.50 11.57 -13.89
CA ALA A 92 -4.95 10.24 -13.48
C ALA A 92 -6.03 10.34 -12.38
N LEU A 93 -5.84 11.23 -11.39
CA LEU A 93 -6.81 11.48 -10.33
C LEU A 93 -8.12 12.07 -10.89
N MET A 94 -8.04 13.00 -11.83
CA MET A 94 -9.21 13.59 -12.47
C MET A 94 -9.99 12.55 -13.27
N TRP A 95 -9.30 11.76 -14.10
CA TRP A 95 -9.90 10.68 -14.87
C TRP A 95 -10.57 9.65 -13.95
N LEU A 96 -9.88 9.24 -12.88
CA LEU A 96 -10.39 8.30 -11.90
C LEU A 96 -11.64 8.84 -11.18
N LYS A 97 -11.61 10.11 -10.76
CA LYS A 97 -12.77 10.77 -10.14
C LYS A 97 -13.98 10.73 -11.06
N LEU A 98 -13.81 11.10 -12.33
CA LEU A 98 -14.90 11.11 -13.31
C LEU A 98 -15.46 9.71 -13.56
N ARG A 99 -14.59 8.71 -13.68
CA ARG A 99 -14.99 7.30 -13.83
C ARG A 99 -15.81 6.81 -12.64
N LEU A 100 -15.34 7.05 -11.42
CA LEU A 100 -16.07 6.65 -10.21
C LEU A 100 -17.38 7.43 -10.02
N GLN A 101 -17.45 8.70 -10.44
CA GLN A 101 -18.70 9.46 -10.44
C GLN A 101 -19.73 8.86 -11.41
N ASN A 102 -19.27 8.38 -12.56
CA ASN A 102 -20.12 7.70 -13.52
C ASN A 102 -20.63 6.35 -12.98
N ASP A 103 -19.74 5.53 -12.41
CA ASP A 103 -20.13 4.28 -11.74
C ASP A 103 -21.16 4.55 -10.64
N ARG A 104 -20.94 5.58 -9.81
CA ARG A 104 -21.89 5.99 -8.76
C ARG A 104 -23.26 6.35 -9.32
N ARG A 105 -23.30 7.04 -10.46
CA ARG A 105 -24.56 7.45 -11.11
C ARG A 105 -25.33 6.23 -11.62
N LEU A 106 -24.64 5.20 -12.11
CA LEU A 106 -25.25 4.02 -12.70
C LEU A 106 -25.67 2.98 -11.67
N MET A 107 -24.89 2.82 -10.59
CA MET A 107 -25.04 1.67 -9.68
C MET A 107 -25.26 2.07 -8.21
N GLY A 108 -25.19 3.36 -7.88
CA GLY A 108 -25.26 3.85 -6.50
C GLY A 108 -23.89 3.95 -5.82
N SER A 109 -23.88 4.46 -4.58
CA SER A 109 -22.64 4.76 -3.85
C SER A 109 -22.10 3.57 -3.06
N ASP A 110 -22.99 2.72 -2.56
CA ASP A 110 -22.68 1.69 -1.56
C ASP A 110 -22.28 0.34 -2.17
N VAL A 111 -22.17 0.29 -3.50
CA VAL A 111 -21.71 -0.88 -4.23
C VAL A 111 -20.23 -0.74 -4.64
N PRO A 112 -19.51 -1.84 -4.85
CA PRO A 112 -18.17 -1.83 -5.43
C PRO A 112 -18.11 -1.23 -6.84
N SER A 113 -16.99 -0.56 -7.18
CA SER A 113 -16.72 -0.14 -8.57
C SER A 113 -16.19 -1.33 -9.38
N PRO A 114 -16.83 -1.72 -10.50
CA PRO A 114 -16.34 -2.80 -11.37
C PRO A 114 -14.94 -2.51 -11.92
N MET A 115 -14.64 -1.24 -12.19
CA MET A 115 -13.33 -0.83 -12.70
C MET A 115 -12.24 -0.98 -11.65
N ILE A 116 -12.50 -0.56 -10.41
CA ILE A 116 -11.56 -0.76 -9.31
C ILE A 116 -11.37 -2.25 -9.05
N MET A 117 -12.46 -3.03 -8.98
CA MET A 117 -12.38 -4.47 -8.81
C MET A 117 -11.52 -5.12 -9.89
N LYS A 118 -11.73 -4.78 -11.16
CA LYS A 118 -10.94 -5.29 -12.29
C LYS A 118 -9.45 -4.96 -12.14
N ALA A 119 -9.12 -3.75 -11.72
CA ALA A 119 -7.73 -3.35 -11.52
C ALA A 119 -7.11 -4.04 -10.29
N LEU A 120 -7.87 -4.21 -9.20
CA LEU A 120 -7.39 -4.93 -8.02
C LEU A 120 -7.14 -6.41 -8.33
N ARG A 121 -7.98 -7.06 -9.16
CA ARG A 121 -7.79 -8.45 -9.62
C ARG A 121 -6.46 -8.69 -10.34
N GLN A 122 -5.79 -7.66 -10.86
CA GLN A 122 -4.44 -7.81 -11.43
C GLN A 122 -3.38 -8.04 -10.34
N HIS A 123 -3.66 -7.66 -9.10
CA HIS A 123 -2.73 -7.74 -7.97
C HIS A 123 -3.21 -8.71 -6.88
N VAL A 124 -4.43 -9.25 -7.00
CA VAL A 124 -5.16 -9.95 -5.94
C VAL A 124 -5.83 -11.21 -6.48
N ALA A 125 -5.61 -12.33 -5.78
CA ALA A 125 -5.96 -13.68 -6.20
C ALA A 125 -7.42 -14.08 -6.10
N THR A 126 -8.11 -13.54 -5.11
CA THR A 126 -9.37 -14.10 -4.64
C THR A 126 -10.56 -13.31 -5.19
N ASN A 127 -11.59 -14.03 -5.61
CA ASN A 127 -12.94 -13.52 -5.93
C ASN A 127 -13.69 -12.93 -4.71
N ASN A 128 -13.00 -12.78 -3.58
CA ASN A 128 -13.60 -12.40 -2.32
C ASN A 128 -13.56 -10.87 -2.21
N ASP A 129 -14.43 -10.25 -3.01
CA ASP A 129 -14.66 -8.84 -3.27
C ASP A 129 -14.86 -8.02 -1.99
N SER A 130 -13.81 -7.84 -1.20
CA SER A 130 -13.74 -6.85 -0.13
C SER A 130 -13.41 -5.49 -0.74
N ALA A 131 -14.24 -5.11 -1.70
CA ALA A 131 -14.11 -3.87 -2.44
C ALA A 131 -14.86 -2.79 -1.67
N LEU A 132 -14.11 -1.83 -1.15
CA LEU A 132 -14.69 -0.61 -0.60
C LEU A 132 -15.72 -0.04 -1.60
N PRO A 133 -16.82 0.55 -1.11
CA PRO A 133 -17.86 1.08 -1.96
C PRO A 133 -17.33 2.22 -2.83
N ILE A 134 -17.98 2.49 -3.96
CA ILE A 134 -17.64 3.61 -4.87
C ILE A 134 -17.51 4.92 -4.09
N GLY A 135 -18.40 5.15 -3.12
CA GLY A 135 -18.36 6.32 -2.24
C GLY A 135 -17.04 6.47 -1.47
N ALA A 136 -16.48 5.37 -0.96
CA ALA A 136 -15.21 5.37 -0.25
C ALA A 136 -14.03 5.68 -1.19
N TRP A 137 -14.00 5.10 -2.38
CA TRP A 137 -12.97 5.42 -3.37
C TRP A 137 -13.04 6.88 -3.81
N LEU A 138 -14.24 7.42 -4.06
CA LEU A 138 -14.41 8.84 -4.36
C LEU A 138 -13.92 9.74 -3.22
N HIS A 139 -14.16 9.34 -1.97
CA HIS A 139 -13.66 10.06 -0.81
C HIS A 139 -12.11 10.08 -0.80
N PHE A 140 -11.44 8.96 -1.03
CA PHE A 140 -9.98 8.92 -1.09
C PHE A 140 -9.40 9.76 -2.22
N VAL A 141 -10.01 9.69 -3.42
CA VAL A 141 -9.56 10.47 -4.58
C VAL A 141 -9.66 11.97 -4.32
N LYS A 142 -10.76 12.43 -3.71
CA LYS A 142 -10.96 13.84 -3.37
C LYS A 142 -9.94 14.33 -2.35
N ASN A 143 -9.63 13.49 -1.36
CA ASN A 143 -8.78 13.87 -0.25
C ASN A 143 -7.29 13.56 -0.47
N TYR A 144 -6.93 12.99 -1.63
CA TYR A 144 -5.56 12.57 -1.94
C TYR A 144 -4.53 13.67 -1.64
N LYS A 145 -4.73 14.89 -2.15
CA LYS A 145 -3.77 15.99 -1.96
C LYS A 145 -3.60 16.39 -0.48
N MET A 146 -4.70 16.39 0.29
CA MET A 146 -4.64 16.70 1.71
C MET A 146 -3.95 15.57 2.48
N ASN A 147 -4.34 14.32 2.21
CA ASN A 147 -3.73 13.17 2.86
C ASN A 147 -2.23 13.06 2.53
N TYR A 148 -1.82 13.39 1.31
CA TYR A 148 -0.41 13.41 0.92
C TYR A 148 0.39 14.46 1.69
N LYS A 149 -0.17 15.67 1.86
CA LYS A 149 0.47 16.73 2.67
C LYS A 149 0.54 16.39 4.16
N ASN A 150 -0.46 15.68 4.67
CA ASN A 150 -0.56 15.33 6.08
C ASN A 150 0.19 14.03 6.43
N LEU A 151 0.80 13.36 5.44
CA LEU A 151 1.53 12.13 5.66
C LEU A 151 2.85 12.44 6.39
N SER A 152 2.99 11.90 7.60
CA SER A 152 4.19 12.06 8.43
C SER A 152 5.27 11.00 8.18
N ILE A 153 4.96 9.99 7.38
CA ILE A 153 5.83 8.86 7.08
C ILE A 153 6.25 8.88 5.60
N PRO A 154 7.42 8.33 5.25
CA PRO A 154 7.86 8.29 3.87
C PRO A 154 6.95 7.40 3.00
N LEU A 155 6.72 7.86 1.78
CA LEU A 155 6.00 7.13 0.73
C LEU A 155 6.97 6.80 -0.41
N PHE A 156 7.15 5.51 -0.67
CA PHE A 156 7.99 4.99 -1.73
C PHE A 156 7.11 4.49 -2.89
N TRP A 157 7.48 4.85 -4.12
CA TRP A 157 6.80 4.38 -5.32
C TRP A 157 7.72 3.50 -6.16
N LEU A 158 7.34 2.25 -6.35
CA LEU A 158 7.95 1.34 -7.31
C LEU A 158 7.18 1.37 -8.62
N ASP A 159 7.84 1.87 -9.66
CA ASP A 159 7.39 1.77 -11.04
C ASP A 159 8.19 0.65 -11.75
N ASP A 160 7.50 -0.13 -12.58
CA ASP A 160 8.04 -1.23 -13.37
C ASP A 160 9.29 -0.85 -14.18
N TYR A 161 9.42 0.40 -14.58
CA TYR A 161 10.59 0.90 -15.31
C TYR A 161 11.86 1.09 -14.46
N LYS A 162 11.80 1.14 -13.12
CA LYS A 162 12.95 1.45 -12.24
C LYS A 162 13.23 0.37 -11.16
N ASN A 163 12.67 -0.82 -11.34
CA ASN A 163 12.32 -1.74 -10.25
C ASN A 163 13.46 -2.41 -9.46
N LYS A 164 14.72 -2.50 -9.92
CA LYS A 164 15.80 -3.14 -9.12
C LYS A 164 16.53 -2.18 -8.20
N ILE A 165 16.91 -1.01 -8.71
CA ILE A 165 17.72 -0.02 -7.98
C ILE A 165 16.89 0.61 -6.86
N ASN A 166 15.63 0.96 -7.16
CA ASN A 166 14.74 1.61 -6.19
C ASN A 166 14.33 0.71 -5.03
N LEU A 167 14.25 -0.61 -5.27
CA LEU A 167 13.78 -1.57 -4.28
C LEU A 167 14.89 -1.86 -3.25
N GLN A 168 16.13 -2.05 -3.69
CA GLN A 168 17.29 -2.14 -2.79
C GLN A 168 17.51 -0.83 -2.02
N GLN A 169 17.42 0.32 -2.68
CA GLN A 169 17.54 1.62 -2.02
C GLN A 169 16.43 1.86 -0.99
N ALA A 170 15.19 1.48 -1.29
CA ALA A 170 14.09 1.57 -0.34
C ALA A 170 14.33 0.66 0.86
N ILE A 171 14.77 -0.58 0.65
CA ILE A 171 15.10 -1.51 1.74
C ILE A 171 16.22 -0.95 2.63
N LEU A 172 17.27 -0.39 2.04
CA LEU A 172 18.36 0.23 2.80
C LEU A 172 17.84 1.38 3.66
N LYS A 173 17.02 2.28 3.10
CA LYS A 173 16.40 3.37 3.87
C LYS A 173 15.51 2.86 5.00
N LEU A 174 14.74 1.80 4.76
CA LEU A 174 13.89 1.17 5.77
C LEU A 174 14.69 0.51 6.91
N GLN A 175 15.94 0.11 6.65
CA GLN A 175 16.84 -0.42 7.67
C GLN A 175 17.53 0.68 8.49
N ASP A 176 17.73 1.86 7.89
CA ASP A 176 18.40 3.01 8.52
C ASP A 176 17.44 3.90 9.35
N GLU A 177 16.14 3.96 9.01
CA GLU A 177 15.13 4.83 9.66
C GLU A 177 14.45 4.24 10.92
N ILE A 178 14.80 3.02 11.35
CA ILE A 178 14.26 2.34 12.55
C ILE A 178 15.37 2.09 13.55
#